data_AF-A0AAI9CAI0-F1
#
_entry.id   AF-A0AAI9CAI0-F1
#
_cell.length_a   1.000
_cell.length_b   1.000
_cell.length_c   1.000
_cell.angle_alpha   90.00
_cell.angle_beta   90.00
_cell.angle_gamma   90.00
#
_symmetry.space_group_name_H-M   'P 1'
#
loop_
_entity.id
_entity.type
_entity.pdbx_description
1 polymer ?
#
loop_
_entity_poly.entity_id
_entity_poly.type
_entity_poly.pdbx_seq_one_letter_code
_entity_poly.pdbx_strand_id
1 'polypeptide(L)'
;MGAQKGSKAANEAAQAEGWRTSNINRAVGQINSIYGSPSRQAGIDDFLGATRSFYTNELERQKGVADRSLKFAMARSGLSGGSASADANRTLGEDYQRGVLSAERLAQGAVSDLRNADEAARQNLIAQAGSGLSLTGGASQAASSLRNNLQAAQGSLKTDALGDVFGGLSDVYRRSRESAADRRGFRDIYGQLYQPGFGAGGTR
;
A
#
# COMPACT_ATOMS: atom_id res chain seq x y z
N MET A 1 -56.84 -42.47 25.56
CA MET A 1 -55.47 -42.70 26.11
C MET A 1 -54.38 -42.32 25.08
N GLY A 2 -54.30 -41.05 24.64
CA GLY A 2 -53.38 -40.62 23.55
C GLY A 2 -52.56 -39.35 23.80
N ALA A 3 -52.91 -38.55 24.80
CA ALA A 3 -52.32 -37.22 25.02
C ALA A 3 -50.92 -37.24 25.69
N GLN A 4 -50.55 -38.34 26.36
CA GLN A 4 -49.37 -38.39 27.24
C GLN A 4 -48.05 -38.78 26.53
N LYS A 5 -48.14 -39.36 25.31
CA LYS A 5 -46.96 -39.67 24.48
C LYS A 5 -46.46 -38.46 23.68
N GLY A 6 -47.36 -37.56 23.28
CA GLY A 6 -47.00 -36.34 22.55
C GLY A 6 -46.19 -35.34 23.39
N SER A 7 -46.46 -35.24 24.70
CA SER A 7 -45.74 -34.32 25.59
C SER A 7 -44.32 -34.77 25.92
N LYS A 8 -44.06 -36.08 26.03
CA LYS A 8 -42.71 -36.63 26.22
C LYS A 8 -41.83 -36.44 24.99
N ALA A 9 -42.35 -36.76 23.80
CA ALA A 9 -41.62 -36.54 22.55
C ALA A 9 -41.36 -35.05 22.29
N ALA A 10 -42.31 -34.16 22.61
CA ALA A 10 -42.12 -32.71 22.52
C ALA A 10 -41.08 -32.19 23.53
N ASN A 11 -41.06 -32.71 24.77
CA ASN A 11 -40.06 -32.35 25.77
C ASN A 11 -38.65 -32.89 25.45
N GLU A 12 -38.54 -34.09 24.88
CA GLU A 12 -37.26 -34.65 24.41
C GLU A 12 -36.73 -33.86 23.20
N ALA A 13 -37.61 -33.47 22.27
CA ALA A 13 -37.24 -32.61 21.15
C ALA A 13 -36.79 -31.21 21.61
N ALA A 14 -37.49 -30.60 22.57
CA ALA A 14 -37.12 -29.31 23.14
C ALA A 14 -35.77 -29.36 23.88
N GLN A 15 -35.48 -30.44 24.61
CA GLN A 15 -34.18 -30.65 25.26
C GLN A 15 -33.06 -30.85 24.23
N ALA A 16 -33.30 -31.65 23.18
CA ALA A 16 -32.32 -31.86 22.11
C ALA A 16 -32.01 -30.56 21.35
N GLU A 17 -33.02 -29.73 21.09
CA GLU A 17 -32.85 -28.43 20.44
C GLU A 17 -32.11 -27.42 21.35
N GLY A 18 -32.40 -27.43 22.65
CA GLY A 18 -31.69 -26.62 23.65
C GLY A 18 -30.19 -26.99 23.74
N TRP A 19 -29.86 -28.28 23.73
CA TRP A 19 -28.48 -28.76 23.65
C TRP A 19 -27.79 -28.34 22.37
N ARG A 20 -28.46 -28.46 21.21
CA ARG A 20 -27.94 -28.00 19.92
C ARG A 20 -27.63 -26.52 19.94
N THR A 21 -28.58 -25.71 20.38
CA THR A 21 -28.43 -24.24 20.47
C THR A 21 -27.29 -23.84 21.39
N SER A 22 -27.16 -24.49 22.55
CA SER A 22 -26.06 -24.25 23.49
C SER A 22 -24.69 -24.57 22.88
N ASN A 23 -24.59 -25.69 22.14
CA ASN A 23 -23.35 -26.06 21.45
C ASN A 23 -22.96 -25.05 20.37
N ILE A 24 -23.94 -24.60 19.57
CA ILE A 24 -23.75 -23.56 18.56
C ILE A 24 -23.27 -22.26 19.22
N ASN A 25 -23.93 -21.80 20.28
CA ASN A 25 -23.55 -20.58 20.99
C ASN A 25 -22.12 -20.64 21.55
N ARG A 26 -21.70 -21.81 22.08
CA ARG A 26 -20.33 -22.01 22.54
C ARG A 26 -19.33 -21.98 21.39
N ALA A 27 -19.64 -22.64 20.27
CA ALA A 27 -18.79 -22.63 19.08
C ALA A 27 -18.62 -21.20 18.52
N VAL A 28 -19.72 -20.45 18.42
CA VAL A 28 -19.71 -19.03 17.99
C VAL A 28 -18.89 -18.18 18.96
N GLY A 29 -19.05 -18.38 20.28
CA GLY A 29 -18.26 -17.68 21.30
C GLY A 29 -16.76 -17.94 21.16
N GLN A 30 -16.36 -19.19 20.90
CA GLN A 30 -14.96 -19.55 20.68
C GLN A 30 -14.40 -18.98 19.37
N ILE A 31 -15.17 -18.99 18.29
CA ILE A 31 -14.77 -18.35 17.02
C ILE A 31 -14.54 -16.85 17.28
N ASN A 32 -15.49 -16.16 17.91
CA ASN A 32 -15.36 -14.73 18.20
C ASN A 32 -14.15 -14.41 19.09
N SER A 33 -13.83 -15.25 20.08
CA SER A 33 -12.66 -15.03 20.93
C SER A 33 -11.33 -15.20 20.20
N ILE A 34 -11.25 -16.10 19.21
CA ILE A 34 -10.06 -16.29 18.38
C ILE A 34 -9.82 -15.08 17.49
N TYR A 35 -10.86 -14.64 16.76
CA TYR A 35 -10.80 -13.48 15.86
C TYR A 35 -10.61 -12.16 16.62
N GLY A 36 -11.18 -12.04 17.82
CA GLY A 36 -11.02 -10.87 18.70
C GLY A 36 -9.83 -10.98 19.67
N SER A 37 -8.95 -11.97 19.51
CA SER A 37 -7.85 -12.19 20.45
C SER A 37 -6.80 -11.07 20.39
N PRO A 38 -6.17 -10.69 21.52
CA PRO A 38 -5.06 -9.74 21.52
C PRO A 38 -3.91 -10.17 20.61
N SER A 39 -3.64 -11.48 20.53
CA SER A 39 -2.64 -12.04 19.62
C SER A 39 -2.99 -11.81 18.15
N ARG A 40 -4.28 -11.87 17.78
CA ARG A 40 -4.69 -11.55 16.40
C ARG A 40 -4.48 -10.07 16.10
N GLN A 41 -4.87 -9.19 17.03
CA GLN A 41 -4.68 -7.75 16.88
C GLN A 41 -3.19 -7.40 16.75
N ALA A 42 -2.32 -7.99 17.58
CA ALA A 42 -0.87 -7.83 17.46
C ALA A 42 -0.34 -8.26 16.08
N GLY A 43 -0.82 -9.39 15.54
CA GLY A 43 -0.43 -9.83 14.19
C GLY A 43 -0.90 -8.90 13.07
N ILE A 44 -2.02 -8.20 13.25
CA ILE A 44 -2.49 -7.16 12.32
C ILE A 44 -1.60 -5.91 12.42
N ASP A 45 -1.21 -5.53 13.63
CA ASP A 45 -0.34 -4.37 13.87
C ASP A 45 1.09 -4.62 13.35
N ASP A 46 1.60 -5.84 13.51
CA ASP A 46 2.87 -6.28 12.92
C ASP A 46 2.81 -6.23 11.39
N PHE A 47 1.70 -6.69 10.80
CA PHE A 47 1.47 -6.58 9.36
C PHE A 47 1.41 -5.13 8.88
N LEU A 48 0.75 -4.24 9.63
CA LEU A 48 0.74 -2.81 9.35
C LEU A 48 2.16 -2.24 9.34
N GLY A 49 2.95 -2.53 10.38
CA GLY A 49 4.33 -2.10 10.49
C GLY A 49 5.18 -2.58 9.32
N ALA A 50 5.13 -3.88 9.01
CA ALA A 50 5.85 -4.47 7.89
C ALA A 50 5.44 -3.87 6.55
N THR A 51 4.15 -3.61 6.34
CA THR A 51 3.62 -3.02 5.10
C THR A 51 4.06 -1.57 4.94
N ARG A 52 4.06 -0.78 6.03
CA ARG A 52 4.62 0.57 6.04
C ARG A 52 6.09 0.54 5.63
N SER A 53 6.90 -0.28 6.31
CA SER A 53 8.32 -0.41 5.99
C SER A 53 8.56 -0.85 4.54
N PHE A 54 7.76 -1.78 4.02
CA PHE A 54 7.85 -2.22 2.63
C PHE A 54 7.66 -1.05 1.64
N TYR A 55 6.57 -0.29 1.77
CA TYR A 55 6.29 0.83 0.88
C TYR A 55 7.24 2.01 1.10
N THR A 56 7.66 2.29 2.33
CA THR A 56 8.67 3.34 2.60
C THR A 56 10.01 3.00 1.96
N ASN A 57 10.49 1.76 2.10
CA ASN A 57 11.74 1.32 1.48
C ASN A 57 11.67 1.41 -0.06
N GLU A 58 10.53 1.05 -0.64
CA GLU A 58 10.31 1.16 -2.08
C GLU A 58 10.29 2.63 -2.53
N LEU A 59 9.65 3.52 -1.79
CA LEU A 59 9.67 4.95 -2.04
C LEU A 59 11.08 5.53 -1.97
N GLU A 60 11.88 5.13 -0.98
CA GLU A 60 13.27 5.55 -0.85
C GLU A 60 14.14 5.06 -2.02
N ARG A 61 13.90 3.82 -2.49
CA ARG A 61 14.55 3.28 -3.69
C ARG A 61 14.23 4.12 -4.91
N GLN A 62 12.95 4.44 -5.14
CA GLN A 62 12.52 5.29 -6.26
C GLN A 62 13.10 6.70 -6.17
N LYS A 63 13.11 7.29 -4.97
CA LYS A 63 13.75 8.59 -4.72
C LYS A 63 15.23 8.56 -5.08
N GLY A 64 15.97 7.53 -4.69
CA GLY A 64 17.39 7.39 -5.02
C GLY A 64 17.65 7.32 -6.53
N VAL A 65 16.77 6.68 -7.28
CA VAL A 65 16.80 6.66 -8.76
C VAL A 65 16.48 8.04 -9.33
N ALA A 66 15.45 8.71 -8.82
CA ALA A 66 15.05 10.06 -9.25
C ALA A 66 16.14 11.10 -8.97
N ASP A 67 16.75 11.08 -7.78
CA ASP A 67 17.83 11.99 -7.38
C ASP A 67 19.06 11.83 -8.28
N ARG A 68 19.47 10.58 -8.53
CA ARG A 68 20.58 10.28 -9.43
C ARG A 68 20.29 10.75 -10.86
N SER A 69 19.07 10.50 -11.35
CA SER A 69 18.62 10.94 -12.67
C SER A 69 18.62 12.46 -12.77
N LEU A 70 18.17 13.15 -11.72
CA LEU A 70 18.16 14.61 -11.61
C LEU A 70 19.57 15.18 -11.65
N LYS A 71 20.47 14.62 -10.86
CA LYS A 71 21.88 15.03 -10.83
C LYS A 71 22.53 14.90 -12.21
N PHE A 72 22.35 13.78 -12.89
CA PHE A 72 22.90 13.60 -14.23
C PHE A 72 22.26 14.52 -15.27
N ALA A 73 20.95 14.74 -15.21
CA ALA A 73 20.26 15.66 -16.10
C ALA A 73 20.77 17.10 -15.94
N MET A 74 20.91 17.58 -14.69
CA MET A 74 21.41 18.91 -14.38
C MET A 74 22.88 19.09 -14.76
N ALA A 75 23.70 18.06 -14.58
CA ALA A 75 25.10 18.08 -15.04
C ALA A 75 25.17 18.17 -16.57
N ARG A 76 24.38 17.37 -17.30
CA ARG A 76 24.34 17.37 -18.78
C ARG A 76 23.79 18.68 -19.36
N SER A 77 22.88 19.36 -18.66
CA SER A 77 22.33 20.64 -19.09
C SER A 77 23.18 21.84 -18.68
N GLY A 78 24.24 21.64 -17.88
CA GLY A 78 25.06 22.72 -17.33
C GLY A 78 24.32 23.57 -16.27
N LEU A 79 23.19 23.08 -15.76
CA LEU A 79 22.36 23.78 -14.77
C LEU A 79 22.60 23.28 -13.33
N SER A 80 23.56 22.38 -13.15
CA SER A 80 23.99 21.88 -11.83
C SER A 80 24.35 23.04 -10.90
N GLY A 81 23.76 23.07 -9.71
CA GLY A 81 24.01 24.10 -8.69
C GLY A 81 23.33 25.46 -8.94
N GLY A 82 22.58 25.62 -10.05
CA GLY A 82 21.77 26.80 -10.30
C GLY A 82 20.37 26.73 -9.69
N SER A 83 19.59 27.80 -9.84
CA SER A 83 18.19 27.88 -9.38
C SER A 83 17.33 26.72 -9.91
N ALA A 84 17.49 26.35 -11.17
CA ALA A 84 16.79 25.21 -11.77
C ALA A 84 17.06 23.88 -11.05
N SER A 85 18.29 23.67 -10.56
CA SER A 85 18.64 22.49 -9.77
C SER A 85 18.04 22.56 -8.36
N ALA A 86 18.00 23.75 -7.75
CA ALA A 86 17.40 23.94 -6.43
C ALA A 86 15.87 23.72 -6.46
N ASP A 87 15.20 24.24 -7.49
CA ASP A 87 13.76 24.08 -7.66
C ASP A 87 13.40 22.62 -7.93
N ALA A 88 14.15 21.92 -8.78
CA ALA A 88 13.92 20.50 -9.04
C ALA A 88 14.14 19.63 -7.78
N ASN A 89 15.13 19.96 -6.94
CA ASN A 89 15.32 19.28 -5.66
C ASN A 89 14.17 19.55 -4.68
N ARG A 90 13.58 20.76 -4.70
CA ARG A 90 12.39 21.07 -3.90
C ARG A 90 11.20 20.23 -4.33
N THR A 91 10.93 20.17 -5.64
CA THR A 91 9.85 19.34 -6.20
C THR A 91 10.06 17.86 -5.84
N LEU A 92 11.28 17.34 -5.97
CA LEU A 92 11.59 15.97 -5.56
C LEU A 92 11.29 15.72 -4.06
N GLY A 93 11.55 16.70 -3.21
CA GLY A 93 11.18 16.65 -1.79
C GLY A 93 9.66 16.64 -1.55
N GLU A 94 8.92 17.47 -2.29
CA GLU A 94 7.45 17.50 -2.23
C GLU A 94 6.83 16.19 -2.72
N ASP A 95 7.33 15.63 -3.82
CA ASP A 95 6.89 14.34 -4.36
C ASP A 95 7.18 13.21 -3.37
N TYR A 96 8.34 13.23 -2.72
CA TYR A 96 8.65 12.27 -1.65
C TYR A 96 7.64 12.35 -0.49
N GLN A 97 7.30 13.55 -0.03
CA GLN A 97 6.29 13.72 1.03
C GLN A 97 4.91 13.18 0.61
N ARG A 98 4.49 13.42 -0.63
CA ARG A 98 3.26 12.84 -1.19
C ARG A 98 3.34 11.31 -1.31
N GLY A 99 4.52 10.79 -1.63
CA GLY A 99 4.82 9.36 -1.65
C GLY A 99 4.66 8.72 -0.29
N VAL A 100 5.15 9.36 0.78
CA VAL A 100 5.01 8.86 2.17
C VAL A 100 3.52 8.76 2.55
N LEU A 101 2.72 9.78 2.24
CA LEU A 101 1.27 9.73 2.47
C LEU A 101 0.57 8.65 1.65
N SER A 102 1.07 8.35 0.45
CA SER A 102 0.52 7.29 -0.40
C SER A 102 0.91 5.91 0.11
N ALA A 103 2.14 5.71 0.58
CA ALA A 103 2.60 4.51 1.26
C ALA A 103 1.75 4.22 2.51
N GLU A 104 1.45 5.24 3.31
CA GLU A 104 0.58 5.10 4.48
C GLU A 104 -0.84 4.69 4.10
N ARG A 105 -1.43 5.31 3.07
CA ARG A 105 -2.76 4.94 2.57
C ARG A 105 -2.80 3.49 2.06
N LEU A 106 -1.76 3.05 1.35
CA LEU A 106 -1.66 1.66 0.88
C LEU A 106 -1.54 0.68 2.05
N ALA A 107 -0.76 1.02 3.08
CA ALA A 107 -0.61 0.18 4.27
C ALA A 107 -1.93 0.05 5.04
N GLN A 108 -2.65 1.17 5.25
CA GLN A 108 -3.97 1.15 5.87
C GLN A 108 -4.99 0.37 5.03
N GLY A 109 -4.95 0.51 3.69
CA GLY A 109 -5.78 -0.27 2.77
C GLY A 109 -5.55 -1.77 2.91
N ALA A 110 -4.28 -2.21 2.91
CA ALA A 110 -3.93 -3.62 3.08
C ALA A 110 -4.41 -4.20 4.41
N VAL A 111 -4.34 -3.42 5.51
CA VAL A 111 -4.89 -3.83 6.81
C VAL A 111 -6.41 -3.93 6.78
N SER A 112 -7.08 -2.98 6.12
CA SER A 112 -8.54 -3.01 5.94
C SER A 112 -8.95 -4.30 5.19
N ASP A 113 -8.25 -4.62 4.11
CA ASP A 113 -8.50 -5.83 3.32
C ASP A 113 -8.28 -7.11 4.14
N LEU A 114 -7.20 -7.16 4.94
CA LEU A 114 -6.94 -8.27 5.86
C LEU A 114 -8.07 -8.43 6.89
N ARG A 115 -8.53 -7.34 7.48
CA ARG A 115 -9.65 -7.35 8.45
C ARG A 115 -10.96 -7.81 7.78
N ASN A 116 -11.21 -7.39 6.55
CA ASN A 116 -12.37 -7.83 5.77
C ASN A 116 -12.30 -9.34 5.46
N ALA A 117 -11.12 -9.85 5.08
CA ALA A 117 -10.91 -11.27 4.84
C ALA A 117 -11.11 -12.10 6.12
N ASP A 118 -10.64 -11.60 7.27
CA ASP A 118 -10.88 -12.22 8.57
C ASP A 118 -12.36 -12.25 8.92
N GLU A 119 -13.06 -11.14 8.74
CA GLU A 119 -14.48 -11.03 9.03
C GLU A 119 -15.32 -11.97 8.14
N ALA A 120 -15.00 -12.06 6.84
CA ALA A 120 -15.63 -13.02 5.94
C ALA A 120 -15.38 -14.47 6.39
N ALA A 121 -14.14 -14.81 6.78
CA ALA A 121 -13.81 -16.14 7.28
C ALA A 121 -14.54 -16.44 8.60
N ARG A 122 -14.66 -15.45 9.50
CA ARG A 122 -15.41 -15.55 10.75
C ARG A 122 -16.88 -15.87 10.49
N GLN A 123 -17.52 -15.14 9.59
CA GLN A 123 -18.93 -15.34 9.24
C GLN A 123 -19.17 -16.73 8.62
N ASN A 124 -18.27 -17.18 7.73
CA ASN A 124 -18.34 -18.52 7.15
C ASN A 124 -18.25 -19.63 8.22
N LEU A 125 -17.38 -19.46 9.22
CA LEU A 125 -17.25 -20.42 10.32
C LEU A 125 -18.45 -20.41 11.26
N ILE A 126 -19.04 -19.23 11.51
CA ILE A 126 -20.28 -19.12 12.30
C ILE A 126 -21.45 -19.81 11.59
N ALA A 127 -21.57 -19.63 10.27
CA ALA A 127 -22.57 -20.32 9.48
C ALA A 127 -22.39 -21.86 9.54
N GLN A 128 -21.15 -22.34 9.49
CA GLN A 128 -20.83 -23.78 9.64
C GLN A 128 -21.09 -24.28 11.07
N ALA A 129 -20.84 -23.47 12.10
CA ALA A 129 -21.20 -23.83 13.47
C ALA A 129 -22.71 -24.09 13.60
N GLY A 130 -23.53 -23.28 12.92
CA GLY A 130 -24.98 -23.47 12.85
C GLY A 130 -25.41 -24.79 12.18
N SER A 131 -24.61 -25.34 11.25
CA SER A 131 -24.90 -26.61 10.58
C SER A 131 -24.34 -27.86 11.30
N GLY A 132 -23.68 -27.67 12.44
CA GLY A 132 -23.21 -28.79 13.29
C GLY A 132 -21.70 -28.95 13.37
N LEU A 133 -20.90 -27.92 13.03
CA LEU A 133 -19.46 -27.94 13.25
C LEU A 133 -19.15 -28.12 14.75
N SER A 134 -18.31 -29.12 15.09
CA SER A 134 -17.84 -29.32 16.46
C SER A 134 -16.94 -28.18 16.92
N LEU A 135 -17.06 -27.79 18.20
CA LEU A 135 -16.24 -26.78 18.88
C LEU A 135 -14.73 -26.93 18.60
N THR A 136 -14.21 -28.14 18.69
CA THR A 136 -12.79 -28.42 18.51
C THR A 136 -12.33 -28.23 17.06
N GLY A 137 -13.19 -28.60 16.09
CA GLY A 137 -12.90 -28.40 14.66
C GLY A 137 -12.95 -26.93 14.26
N GLY A 138 -13.90 -26.17 14.82
CA GLY A 138 -14.04 -24.74 14.55
C GLY A 138 -12.82 -23.91 14.95
N ALA A 139 -12.21 -24.22 16.10
CA ALA A 139 -11.03 -23.50 16.57
C ALA A 139 -9.80 -23.71 15.67
N SER A 140 -9.51 -24.97 15.30
CA SER A 140 -8.40 -25.30 14.40
C SER A 140 -8.60 -24.71 12.99
N GLN A 141 -9.84 -24.70 12.51
CA GLN A 141 -10.18 -24.09 11.23
C GLN A 141 -10.02 -22.57 11.28
N ALA A 142 -10.51 -21.90 12.33
CA ALA A 142 -10.33 -20.47 12.54
C ALA A 142 -8.85 -20.07 12.54
N ALA A 143 -8.01 -20.77 13.32
CA ALA A 143 -6.58 -20.50 13.38
C ALA A 143 -5.87 -20.71 12.03
N SER A 144 -6.33 -21.66 11.22
CA SER A 144 -5.80 -21.90 9.89
C SER A 144 -6.23 -20.83 8.90
N SER A 145 -7.51 -20.41 8.93
CA SER A 145 -8.03 -19.30 8.12
C SER A 145 -7.29 -18.00 8.40
N LEU A 146 -7.06 -17.65 9.67
CA LEU A 146 -6.32 -16.43 10.05
C LEU A 146 -4.89 -16.42 9.51
N ARG A 147 -4.18 -17.55 9.59
CA ARG A 147 -2.83 -17.68 9.03
C ARG A 147 -2.84 -17.56 7.51
N ASN A 148 -3.79 -18.20 6.84
CA ASN A 148 -3.91 -18.14 5.39
C ASN A 148 -4.25 -16.73 4.90
N ASN A 149 -5.16 -16.03 5.58
CA ASN A 149 -5.51 -14.65 5.28
C ASN A 149 -4.30 -13.72 5.43
N LEU A 150 -3.52 -13.88 6.50
CA LEU A 150 -2.30 -13.11 6.71
C LEU A 150 -1.26 -13.37 5.62
N GLN A 151 -1.03 -14.64 5.25
CA GLN A 151 -0.11 -15.01 4.17
C GLN A 151 -0.57 -14.44 2.82
N ALA A 152 -1.86 -14.51 2.53
CA ALA A 152 -2.43 -13.94 1.31
C ALA A 152 -2.27 -12.41 1.27
N ALA A 153 -2.48 -11.72 2.40
CA ALA A 153 -2.26 -10.28 2.50
C ALA A 153 -0.79 -9.89 2.38
N GLN A 154 0.15 -10.69 2.89
CA GLN A 154 1.57 -10.48 2.65
C GLN A 154 1.94 -10.67 1.17
N GLY A 155 1.35 -11.68 0.52
CA GLY A 155 1.57 -11.94 -0.91
C GLY A 155 0.89 -10.93 -1.85
N SER A 156 -0.08 -10.14 -1.37
CA SER A 156 -0.76 -9.12 -2.17
C SER A 156 -0.01 -7.79 -2.23
N LEU A 157 1.03 -7.61 -1.41
CA LEU A 157 1.88 -6.42 -1.44
C LEU A 157 2.65 -6.39 -2.77
N LYS A 158 2.56 -5.26 -3.49
CA LYS A 158 3.20 -5.08 -4.80
C LYS A 158 4.17 -3.90 -4.77
N THR A 159 5.36 -4.07 -5.33
CA THR A 159 6.36 -3.00 -5.48
C THR A 159 5.82 -1.81 -6.29
N ASP A 160 4.97 -2.10 -7.28
CA ASP A 160 4.49 -1.09 -8.22
C ASP A 160 3.25 -0.33 -7.72
N ALA A 161 2.74 -0.66 -6.52
CA ALA A 161 1.49 -0.08 -6.00
C ALA A 161 1.60 1.42 -5.68
N LEU A 162 2.81 1.93 -5.43
CA LEU A 162 3.06 3.36 -5.23
C LEU A 162 2.90 4.19 -6.51
N GLY A 163 2.89 3.55 -7.69
CA GLY A 163 2.91 4.22 -8.97
C GLY A 163 4.22 4.99 -9.21
N ASP A 164 4.27 5.77 -10.29
CA ASP A 164 5.42 6.65 -10.57
C ASP A 164 5.26 7.99 -9.82
N VAL A 165 5.57 7.97 -8.53
CA VAL A 165 5.50 9.16 -7.64
C VAL A 165 6.38 10.30 -8.16
N PHE A 166 7.47 9.97 -8.84
CA PHE A 166 8.46 10.92 -9.34
C PHE A 166 8.35 11.19 -10.85
N GLY A 167 7.29 10.71 -11.50
CA GLY A 167 7.08 10.89 -12.95
C GLY A 167 7.00 12.36 -13.37
N GLY A 168 6.49 13.24 -12.50
CA GLY A 168 6.43 14.69 -12.73
C GLY A 168 7.81 15.36 -12.86
N LEU A 169 8.85 14.75 -12.29
CA LEU A 169 10.23 15.23 -12.42
C LEU A 169 10.73 15.13 -13.87
N SER A 170 10.18 14.19 -14.64
CA SER A 170 10.50 14.03 -16.07
C SER A 170 10.09 15.23 -16.92
N ASP A 171 8.97 15.88 -16.58
CA ASP A 171 8.52 17.11 -17.23
C ASP A 171 9.32 18.34 -16.80
N VAL A 172 9.76 18.39 -15.53
CA VAL A 172 10.72 19.40 -15.06
C VAL A 172 12.04 19.30 -15.85
N TYR A 173 12.52 18.08 -16.13
CA TYR A 173 13.69 17.89 -16.99
C TYR A 173 13.47 18.42 -18.40
N ARG A 174 12.33 18.12 -19.03
CA ARG A 174 12.02 18.59 -20.40
C ARG A 174 12.04 20.11 -20.47
N ARG A 175 11.33 20.78 -19.57
CA ARG A 175 11.29 22.25 -19.52
C ARG A 175 12.67 22.85 -19.24
N SER A 176 13.43 22.25 -18.32
CA SER A 176 14.79 22.70 -18.00
C SER A 176 15.74 22.59 -19.21
N ARG A 177 15.59 21.54 -20.02
CA ARG A 177 16.36 21.34 -21.25
C ARG A 177 15.98 22.34 -22.34
N GLU A 178 14.68 22.64 -22.51
CA GLU A 178 14.19 23.68 -23.41
C GLU A 178 14.71 25.05 -23.01
N SER A 179 14.59 25.45 -21.75
CA SER A 179 15.10 26.76 -21.29
C SER A 179 16.62 26.89 -21.36
N ALA A 180 17.37 25.79 -21.30
CA ALA A 180 18.82 25.79 -21.52
C ALA A 180 19.19 25.82 -23.01
N ALA A 181 18.36 25.22 -23.87
CA ALA A 181 18.48 25.33 -25.32
C ALA A 181 18.17 26.77 -25.76
N ASP A 182 17.13 27.39 -25.21
CA ASP A 182 16.77 28.79 -25.48
C ASP A 182 17.89 29.75 -25.06
N ARG A 183 18.48 29.53 -23.87
CA ARG A 183 19.63 30.35 -23.42
C ARG A 183 20.87 30.18 -24.30
N ARG A 184 21.10 28.99 -24.84
CA ARG A 184 22.18 28.74 -25.81
C ARG A 184 21.87 29.36 -27.16
N GLY A 185 20.66 29.20 -27.68
CA GLY A 185 20.19 29.84 -28.91
C GLY A 185 20.27 31.36 -28.84
N PHE A 186 19.86 31.96 -27.72
CA PHE A 186 20.04 33.40 -27.49
C PHE A 186 21.52 33.80 -27.44
N ARG A 187 22.40 33.03 -26.79
CA ARG A 187 23.84 33.31 -26.75
C ARG A 187 24.49 33.19 -28.13
N ASP A 188 24.10 32.20 -28.92
CA ASP A 188 24.64 31.97 -30.26
C ASP A 188 24.17 33.07 -31.23
N ILE A 189 22.90 33.50 -31.13
CA ILE A 189 22.37 34.64 -31.89
C ILE A 189 23.06 35.95 -31.48
N TYR A 190 23.20 36.24 -30.18
CA TYR A 190 23.91 37.43 -29.72
C TYR A 190 25.41 37.38 -30.04
N GLY A 191 26.03 36.21 -30.04
CA GLY A 191 27.44 36.03 -30.44
C GLY A 191 27.69 36.23 -31.94
N GLN A 192 26.71 35.90 -32.79
CA GLN A 192 26.75 36.19 -34.23
C GLN A 192 26.42 37.66 -34.54
N LEU A 193 25.52 38.29 -33.77
CA LEU A 193 25.15 39.69 -33.96
C LEU A 193 26.19 40.66 -33.37
N TYR A 194 26.95 40.20 -32.38
CA TYR A 194 27.94 40.97 -31.63
C TYR A 194 29.32 40.30 -31.70
N GLN A 195 29.76 39.91 -32.89
CA GLN A 195 31.17 39.65 -33.12
C GLN A 195 31.86 41.02 -33.30
N PRO A 196 32.67 41.52 -32.33
CA PRO A 196 33.41 42.75 -32.55
C PRO A 196 34.41 42.47 -33.67
N GLY A 197 34.22 43.12 -34.82
CA GLY A 197 35.14 43.08 -35.94
C GLY A 197 36.48 43.70 -35.55
N PHE A 198 37.33 42.94 -34.87
CA PHE A 198 38.75 43.22 -34.76
C PHE A 198 39.49 42.28 -35.70
N GLY A 199 39.85 42.82 -36.87
CA GLY A 199 40.78 42.17 -37.79
C GLY A 199 40.21 41.83 -39.16
N ALA A 200 40.02 42.83 -40.01
CA ALA A 200 40.16 42.66 -41.46
C ALA A 200 40.80 43.95 -41.99
N GLY A 201 42.05 43.85 -42.40
CA GLY A 201 42.86 44.98 -42.83
C GLY A 201 42.55 45.49 -44.24
N GLY A 202 43.18 46.60 -44.62
CA GLY A 202 43.57 46.85 -46.01
C GLY A 202 43.58 48.30 -46.47
N THR A 203 44.71 48.68 -47.08
CA THR A 203 45.01 49.85 -47.95
C THR A 203 45.37 51.15 -47.21
N ARG A 204 46.53 51.78 -47.41
CA ARG A 204 47.48 51.81 -48.55
C ARG A 204 48.93 51.89 -48.05
#